data_AF-U6DJW7-F1
#
_entry.id   AF-U6DJW7-F1
#
_cell.length_a   1.000
_cell.length_b   1.000
_cell.length_c   1.000
_cell.angle_alpha   90.00
_cell.angle_beta   90.00
_cell.angle_gamma   90.00
#
_symmetry.space_group_name_H-M   'P 1'
#
loop_
_entity.id
_entity.type
_entity.pdbx_description
1 polymer ?
#
loop_
_entity_poly.entity_id
_entity_poly.type
_entity_poly.pdbx_seq_one_letter_code
_entity_poly.pdbx_strand_id
1 'polypeptide(L)'
;AWRKNFLRVGRLVLIGGPDDGVITPWQSSFFGFYDANETVLEMEEQPVYLRDSFGLKTLLARGAIVRCPMAGIAHTAWHSNRTLYETCIEPWLS
;
A
#
# COMPACT_ATOMS: atom_id res chain seq x y z
N ALA A 1 13.99 -8.62 -15.40
CA ALA A 1 14.79 -8.74 -14.17
C ALA A 1 14.08 -8.17 -12.93
N TRP A 2 13.54 -6.95 -12.98
CA TRP A 2 13.01 -6.26 -11.78
C TRP A 2 11.81 -6.92 -11.11
N ARG A 3 10.79 -7.37 -11.87
CA ARG A 3 9.65 -8.13 -11.32
C ARG A 3 10.11 -9.33 -10.49
N LYS A 4 11.04 -10.14 -11.02
CA LYS A 4 11.58 -11.31 -10.32
C LYS A 4 12.26 -10.93 -8.99
N ASN A 5 12.95 -9.79 -8.96
CA ASN A 5 13.62 -9.31 -7.76
C ASN A 5 12.61 -8.86 -6.70
N PHE A 6 11.59 -8.08 -7.08
CA PHE A 6 10.57 -7.62 -6.15
C PHE A 6 9.76 -8.78 -5.54
N LEU A 7 9.47 -9.82 -6.33
CA LEU A 7 8.76 -11.01 -5.87
C LEU A 7 9.50 -11.84 -4.79
N ARG A 8 10.78 -11.55 -4.53
CA ARG A 8 11.54 -12.17 -3.44
C ARG A 8 11.12 -11.68 -2.06
N VAL A 9 10.41 -10.55 -1.97
CA VAL A 9 9.94 -10.03 -0.68
C VAL A 9 8.98 -11.04 -0.02
N GLY A 10 9.12 -11.23 1.29
CA GLY A 10 8.23 -12.10 2.08
C GLY A 10 6.84 -11.46 2.23
N ARG A 11 6.80 -10.21 2.67
CA ARG A 11 5.59 -9.41 2.85
C ARG A 11 5.76 -8.02 2.25
N LEU A 12 4.70 -7.48 1.68
CA LEU A 12 4.57 -6.09 1.30
C LEU A 12 3.50 -5.46 2.20
N VAL A 13 3.94 -4.80 3.27
CA VAL A 13 3.04 -4.15 4.23
C VAL A 13 2.82 -2.71 3.77
N LEU A 14 1.57 -2.39 3.45
CA LEU A 14 1.13 -1.09 2.95
C LEU A 14 0.37 -0.37 4.06
N ILE A 15 0.83 0.81 4.43
CA ILE A 15 0.28 1.63 5.53
C ILE A 15 -0.03 3.01 4.97
N GLY A 16 -1.20 3.54 5.32
CA GLY A 16 -1.66 4.86 4.89
C GLY A 16 -3.09 5.09 5.36
N GLY A 17 -3.67 6.23 5.01
CA GLY A 17 -5.05 6.50 5.41
C GLY A 17 -5.56 7.88 4.99
N PRO A 18 -6.87 8.11 5.17
CA PRO A 18 -7.58 9.26 4.60
C PRO A 18 -7.13 10.61 5.15
N ASP A 19 -6.66 10.65 6.40
CA ASP A 19 -6.28 11.89 7.10
C ASP A 19 -4.79 12.24 6.94
N ASP A 20 -4.04 11.55 6.05
CA ASP A 20 -2.63 11.82 5.78
C ASP A 20 -2.40 13.29 5.43
N GLY A 21 -3.20 13.85 4.52
CA GLY A 21 -3.17 15.28 4.17
C GLY A 21 -1.99 15.73 3.32
N VAL A 22 -1.10 14.84 2.88
CA VAL A 22 0.02 15.14 1.95
C VAL A 22 -0.03 14.23 0.72
N ILE A 23 -0.10 12.91 0.91
CA ILE A 23 -0.22 11.93 -0.17
C ILE A 23 -1.58 12.07 -0.83
N THR A 24 -1.57 12.36 -2.14
CA THR A 24 -2.78 12.67 -2.92
C THR A 24 -2.77 11.88 -4.23
N PRO A 25 -3.70 10.94 -4.45
CA PRO A 25 -4.73 10.49 -3.50
C PRO A 25 -4.09 9.66 -2.38
N TRP A 26 -4.65 9.67 -1.17
CA TRP A 26 -4.10 8.90 -0.04
C TRP A 26 -4.06 7.38 -0.33
N GLN A 27 -4.93 6.91 -1.21
CA GLN A 27 -4.96 5.53 -1.71
C GLN A 27 -3.68 5.16 -2.49
N SER A 28 -2.85 6.13 -2.88
CA SER A 28 -1.52 5.87 -3.47
C SER A 28 -0.63 5.03 -2.55
N SER A 29 -0.83 5.10 -1.23
CA SER A 29 -0.15 4.22 -0.26
C SER A 29 -0.51 2.73 -0.43
N PHE A 30 -1.65 2.46 -1.09
CA PHE A 30 -2.16 1.12 -1.38
C PHE A 30 -2.12 0.78 -2.87
N PHE A 31 -1.30 1.50 -3.65
CA PHE A 31 -1.24 1.45 -5.12
C PHE A 31 -2.55 1.84 -5.83
N GLY A 32 -3.49 2.50 -5.15
CA GLY A 32 -4.62 3.17 -5.81
C GLY A 32 -4.18 4.48 -6.47
N PHE A 33 -4.84 4.90 -7.55
CA PHE A 33 -4.48 6.16 -8.22
C PHE A 33 -5.63 6.75 -9.03
N TYR A 34 -5.50 8.02 -9.41
CA TYR A 34 -6.46 8.71 -10.26
C TYR A 34 -6.54 8.11 -11.67
N ASP A 35 -7.76 8.03 -12.20
CA ASP A 35 -8.01 7.93 -13.63
C ASP A 35 -7.94 9.32 -14.31
N ALA A 36 -8.29 9.37 -15.61
CA ALA A 36 -8.30 10.62 -16.37
C ALA A 36 -9.34 11.65 -15.89
N ASN A 37 -10.32 11.23 -15.08
CA ASN A 37 -11.38 12.07 -14.51
C ASN A 37 -11.18 12.32 -13.01
N GLU A 38 -9.98 12.07 -12.49
CA GLU A 38 -9.66 12.19 -11.05
C GLU A 38 -10.51 11.27 -10.14
N THR A 39 -11.13 10.24 -10.71
CA THR A 39 -11.73 9.16 -9.93
C THR A 39 -10.60 8.26 -9.42
N VAL A 40 -10.57 8.02 -8.11
CA VAL A 40 -9.58 7.13 -7.53
C VAL A 40 -9.95 5.69 -7.81
N LEU A 41 -9.10 5.00 -8.56
CA LEU A 41 -9.19 3.56 -8.84
C LEU A 41 -8.39 2.77 -7.81
N GLU A 42 -8.89 1.60 -7.44
CA GLU A 42 -8.15 0.67 -6.60
C GLU A 42 -6.96 0.05 -7.36
N MET A 43 -6.04 -0.58 -6.63
CA MET A 43 -4.87 -1.25 -7.22
C MET A 43 -5.30 -2.28 -8.28
N GLU A 44 -6.34 -3.06 -7.99
CA GLU A 44 -6.80 -4.19 -8.80
C GLU A 44 -7.39 -3.78 -10.16
N GLU A 45 -7.83 -2.52 -10.27
CA GLU A 45 -8.48 -1.96 -11.46
C GLU A 45 -7.45 -1.39 -12.46
N GLN A 46 -6.21 -1.20 -12.02
CA GLN A 46 -5.20 -0.51 -12.81
C GLN A 46 -4.40 -1.44 -13.74
N PRO A 47 -3.95 -0.95 -14.91
CA PRO A 47 -3.13 -1.73 -15.83
C PRO A 47 -1.87 -2.32 -15.19
N VAL A 48 -1.28 -1.63 -14.21
CA VAL A 48 -0.07 -2.07 -13.51
C VAL A 48 -0.28 -3.41 -12.79
N TYR A 49 -1.42 -3.58 -12.14
CA TYR A 49 -1.85 -4.81 -11.49
C TYR A 49 -2.38 -5.83 -12.50
N LEU A 50 -3.25 -5.41 -13.42
CA LEU A 50 -3.86 -6.30 -14.40
C LEU A 50 -2.82 -7.03 -15.26
N ARG A 51 -1.76 -6.33 -15.66
CA ARG A 51 -0.60 -6.87 -16.39
C ARG A 51 0.46 -7.52 -15.49
N ASP A 52 0.26 -7.48 -14.17
CA ASP A 52 1.20 -7.94 -13.16
C ASP A 52 2.63 -7.41 -13.38
N SER A 53 2.73 -6.13 -13.75
CA SER A 53 3.91 -5.53 -14.37
C SER A 53 5.19 -5.71 -13.55
N PHE A 54 5.07 -5.58 -12.23
CA PHE A 54 6.15 -5.83 -11.28
C PHE A 54 5.78 -6.80 -10.16
N GLY A 55 4.65 -7.51 -10.28
CA GLY A 55 4.33 -8.61 -9.37
C GLY A 55 3.23 -8.35 -8.34
N LEU A 56 2.51 -7.23 -8.39
CA LEU A 56 1.42 -6.95 -7.43
C LEU A 56 0.31 -8.00 -7.42
N LYS A 57 -0.11 -8.47 -8.60
CA LYS A 57 -1.12 -9.53 -8.70
C LYS A 57 -0.59 -10.84 -8.16
N THR A 58 0.68 -11.16 -8.42
CA THR A 58 1.33 -12.34 -7.85
C THR A 58 1.47 -12.26 -6.32
N LEU A 59 1.88 -11.11 -5.79
CA LEU A 59 2.03 -10.89 -4.35
C LEU A 59 0.68 -10.95 -3.63
N LEU A 60 -0.36 -10.35 -4.21
CA LEU A 60 -1.71 -10.41 -3.65
C LEU A 60 -2.25 -11.84 -3.63
N ALA A 61 -2.13 -12.57 -4.75
CA ALA A 61 -2.58 -13.95 -4.86
C ALA A 61 -1.86 -14.91 -3.88
N ARG A 62 -0.59 -14.65 -3.56
CA ARG A 62 0.18 -15.40 -2.54
C ARG A 62 -0.12 -14.96 -1.11
N GLY A 63 -0.96 -13.94 -0.91
CA GLY A 63 -1.24 -13.36 0.41
C GLY A 63 -0.05 -12.58 1.00
N ALA A 64 0.91 -12.15 0.18
CA ALA A 64 2.08 -11.41 0.64
C ALA A 64 1.78 -9.92 0.90
N ILE A 65 0.73 -9.37 0.30
CA ILE A 65 0.32 -7.98 0.54
C ILE A 65 -0.52 -7.90 1.81
N VAL A 66 -0.13 -7.02 2.73
CA VAL A 66 -0.89 -6.66 3.92
C VAL A 66 -1.31 -5.21 3.78
N ARG A 67 -2.61 -4.93 3.87
CA ARG A 67 -3.18 -3.57 3.86
C ARG A 67 -3.50 -3.16 5.30
N CYS A 68 -2.93 -2.05 5.77
CA CYS A 68 -3.19 -1.49 7.10
C CYS A 68 -3.67 -0.02 6.98
N PRO A 69 -4.94 0.21 6.59
CA PRO A 69 -5.51 1.55 6.57
C PRO A 69 -5.76 2.07 7.99
N MET A 70 -5.38 3.32 8.26
CA MET A 70 -5.57 3.97 9.56
C MET A 70 -6.12 5.39 9.37
N ALA A 71 -7.29 5.68 9.93
CA ALA A 71 -7.81 7.04 10.02
C ALA A 71 -7.19 7.79 11.21
N GLY A 72 -7.27 9.12 11.20
CA GLY A 72 -6.82 10.00 12.28
C GLY A 72 -5.30 10.17 12.37
N ILE A 73 -4.54 9.80 11.34
CA ILE A 73 -3.08 9.93 11.30
C ILE A 73 -2.69 10.90 10.19
N ALA A 74 -2.18 12.07 10.58
CA ALA A 74 -1.58 13.02 9.65
C ALA A 74 -0.23 12.48 9.11
N HIS A 75 0.19 12.96 7.94
CA HIS A 75 1.40 12.51 7.26
C HIS A 75 2.65 12.50 8.15
N THR A 76 2.81 13.55 8.96
CA THR A 76 3.96 13.70 9.86
C THR A 76 3.91 12.79 11.09
N ALA A 77 2.79 12.09 11.32
CA ALA A 77 2.57 11.26 12.49
C ALA A 77 2.68 9.74 12.23
N TRP A 78 2.81 9.30 10.97
CA TRP A 78 2.92 7.87 10.62
C TRP A 78 4.06 7.16 11.36
N HIS A 79 5.19 7.85 11.57
CA HIS A 79 6.37 7.29 12.23
C HIS A 79 6.47 7.67 13.73
N SER A 80 5.44 8.29 14.31
CA SER A 80 5.45 8.75 15.71
C SER A 80 4.14 8.47 16.44
N ASN A 81 3.33 7.51 15.97
CA ASN A 81 2.10 7.08 16.60
C ASN A 81 2.24 5.65 17.16
N ARG A 82 2.05 5.50 18.48
CA ARG A 82 2.23 4.23 19.19
C ARG A 82 1.22 3.17 18.74
N THR A 83 -0.06 3.54 18.67
CA THR A 83 -1.13 2.62 18.23
C THR A 83 -0.88 2.12 16.82
N LEU A 84 -0.44 3.01 15.93
CA LEU A 84 -0.07 2.61 14.58
C LEU A 84 1.11 1.65 14.56
N TYR A 85 2.16 1.94 15.32
CA TYR A 85 3.32 1.06 15.41
C TYR A 85 2.90 -0.36 15.85
N GLU A 86 2.15 -0.47 16.95
CA GLU A 86 1.69 -1.75 17.49
C GLU A 86 0.75 -2.49 16.52
N THR A 87 -0.07 -1.75 15.76
CA THR A 87 -1.08 -2.35 14.86
C THR A 87 -0.50 -2.75 13.51
N CYS A 88 0.27 -1.86 12.88
CA CYS A 88 0.64 -1.98 11.47
C CYS A 88 2.11 -2.31 11.24
N ILE A 89 2.99 -2.15 12.24
CA ILE A 89 4.44 -2.30 12.07
C ILE A 89 4.98 -3.47 12.90
N GLU A 90 4.79 -3.42 14.22
CA GLU A 90 5.31 -4.40 15.19
C GLU A 90 5.06 -5.87 14.80
N PRO A 91 3.87 -6.26 14.28
CA PRO A 91 3.60 -7.65 13.89
C PRO A 91 4.50 -8.18 12.77
N TRP A 92 5.22 -7.30 12.07
CA TRP A 92 6.04 -7.62 10.90
C TRP A 92 7.55 -7.42 11.12
N LEU A 93 7.98 -7.07 12.34
CA LEU A 93 9.40 -6.84 12.67
C LEU A 93 10.16 -8.10 13.16
N SER A 94 9.84 -9.25 12.58
CA SER A 94 10.45 -10.56 12.91
C SER A 94 11.70 -10.87 12.08
#